data_AF-A0A438XN49-F1
#
_entry.id   AF-A0A438XN49-F1
#
_cell.length_a   1.000
_cell.length_b   1.000
_cell.length_c   1.000
_cell.angle_alpha   90.00
_cell.angle_beta   90.00
_cell.angle_gamma   90.00
#
_symmetry.space_group_name_H-M   'P 1'
#
loop_
_entity.id
_entity.type
_entity.pdbx_description
1 polymer ?
#
loop_
_entity_poly.entity_id
_entity_poly.type
_entity_poly.pdbx_seq_one_letter_code
_entity_poly.pdbx_strand_id
1 'polypeptide(L)' 'MFQIRWHARAGQGAITGAKGLADVISKTGKEVQAFASYGSAKRGAAMMAYNRVDDGPILNHER' A
#
# COMPACT_ATOMS: atom_id res chain seq x y z
N MET A 1 -14.66 1.87 -3.26
CA MET A 1 -13.45 1.35 -2.59
C MET A 1 -12.87 0.10 -3.25
N PHE A 2 -11.79 0.25 -4.01
CA PHE A 2 -10.97 -0.82 -4.58
C PHE A 2 -9.69 -1.01 -3.74
N GLN A 3 -9.21 -2.24 -3.58
CA GLN A 3 -8.00 -2.51 -2.77
C GLN A 3 -7.03 -3.46 -3.48
N ILE A 4 -5.75 -3.08 -3.49
CA ILE A 4 -4.64 -3.90 -3.97
C ILE A 4 -3.84 -4.38 -2.76
N ARG A 5 -3.49 -5.66 -2.74
CA ARG A 5 -2.62 -6.28 -1.74
C ARG A 5 -1.35 -6.79 -2.41
N TRP A 6 -0.22 -6.29 -1.95
CA TRP A 6 1.11 -6.70 -2.37
C TRP A 6 1.63 -7.77 -1.41
N HIS A 7 2.04 -8.91 -1.94
CA HIS A 7 2.68 -9.98 -1.18
C HIS A 7 4.17 -9.99 -1.47
N ALA A 8 5.01 -9.87 -0.44
CA ALA A 8 6.45 -9.87 -0.62
C ALA A 8 7.19 -10.27 0.67
N ARG A 9 8.52 -10.31 0.58
CA ARG A 9 9.41 -10.36 1.72
C ARG A 9 10.14 -9.04 1.94
N ALA A 10 10.52 -8.76 3.19
CA ALA A 10 11.28 -7.57 3.54
C ALA A 10 12.57 -7.50 2.71
N GLY A 11 12.73 -6.41 1.94
CA GLY A 11 13.82 -6.20 0.98
C GLY A 11 13.45 -6.39 -0.50
N GLN A 12 12.26 -6.89 -0.83
CA GLN A 12 11.81 -7.08 -2.23
C GLN A 12 11.11 -5.86 -2.85
N GLY A 13 11.05 -4.72 -2.14
CA GLY A 13 10.56 -3.46 -2.72
C GLY A 13 9.04 -3.27 -2.78
N ALA A 14 8.23 -4.17 -2.22
CA ALA A 14 6.76 -4.03 -2.26
C ALA A 14 6.22 -2.74 -1.63
N ILE A 15 6.84 -2.24 -0.55
CA ILE A 15 6.47 -0.95 0.05
C ILE A 15 6.75 0.20 -0.92
N THR A 16 7.90 0.18 -1.58
CA THR A 16 8.28 1.18 -2.58
C THR A 16 7.34 1.13 -3.77
N GLY A 17 7.00 -0.07 -4.25
CA GLY A 17 6.03 -0.27 -5.34
C GLY A 17 4.64 0.26 -4.97
N ALA A 18 4.12 -0.08 -3.78
CA ALA A 18 2.83 0.41 -3.31
C ALA A 18 2.80 1.95 -3.18
N LYS A 19 3.89 2.57 -2.69
CA LYS A 19 4.00 4.03 -2.62
C LYS A 19 4.08 4.68 -4.00
N GLY A 20 4.85 4.11 -4.93
CA GLY A 20 4.95 4.59 -6.30
C GLY A 20 3.61 4.50 -7.05
N LEU A 21 2.87 3.40 -6.85
CA LEU A 21 1.53 3.26 -7.41
C LEU A 21 0.57 4.32 -6.84
N ALA A 22 0.62 4.58 -5.53
CA ALA A 22 -0.20 5.63 -4.94
C ALA A 22 0.13 7.02 -5.50
N ASP A 23 1.41 7.34 -5.73
CA ASP A 23 1.82 8.61 -6.34
C ASP A 23 1.27 8.80 -7.77
N VAL A 24 1.15 7.71 -8.54
CA VAL A 24 0.53 7.77 -9.87
C VAL A 24 -0.99 7.92 -9.74
N ILE A 25 -1.64 7.14 -8.88
CA ILE A 25 -3.10 7.16 -8.73
C ILE A 25 -3.60 8.52 -8.21
N SER A 26 -2.90 9.14 -7.27
CA SER A 26 -3.28 10.45 -6.73
C SER A 26 -3.34 11.55 -7.82
N LYS A 27 -2.58 11.39 -8.90
CA LYS A 27 -2.58 12.30 -10.06
C LYS A 27 -3.74 12.07 -11.04
N THR A 28 -4.56 11.04 -10.81
CA THR A 28 -5.71 10.70 -11.67
C THR A 28 -7.04 11.29 -11.17
N GLY A 29 -7.01 12.11 -10.11
CA GLY A 29 -8.22 12.65 -9.47
C GLY A 29 -8.93 11.66 -8.54
N LYS A 30 -8.29 10.51 -8.26
CA LYS A 30 -8.75 9.50 -7.29
C LYS A 30 -8.03 9.68 -5.96
N GLU A 31 -8.72 9.33 -4.89
CA GLU A 31 -8.14 9.24 -3.55
C GLU A 31 -7.45 7.90 -3.36
N VAL A 32 -6.28 7.90 -2.73
CA VAL A 32 -5.48 6.69 -2.52
C VAL A 32 -4.74 6.70 -1.19
N GLN A 33 -4.78 5.57 -0.49
CA GLN A 33 -4.05 5.33 0.75
C GLN A 33 -3.07 4.17 0.56
N ALA A 34 -1.78 4.41 0.81
CA ALA A 34 -0.73 3.39 0.82
C ALA A 34 -0.26 3.08 2.23
N PHE A 35 -0.24 1.80 2.61
CA PHE A 35 0.24 1.36 3.92
C PHE A 35 0.87 -0.03 3.85
N ALA A 36 1.60 -0.40 4.90
CA ALA A 36 2.27 -1.69 4.99
C ALA A 36 1.97 -2.36 6.33
N SER A 37 1.90 -3.69 6.30
CA SER A 37 1.77 -4.55 7.47
C SER A 37 2.92 -5.55 7.47
N TYR A 38 3.75 -5.48 8.50
CA TYR A 38 4.90 -6.36 8.70
C TYR A 38 5.17 -6.55 10.19
N GLY A 39 5.60 -7.75 10.58
CA GLY A 39 6.04 -8.05 11.94
C GLY A 39 7.42 -7.45 12.26
N SER A 40 7.90 -7.67 13.49
CA SER A 40 9.18 -7.12 13.99
C SER A 40 10.43 -7.54 13.19
N ALA A 41 10.34 -8.62 12.39
CA ALA A 41 11.48 -9.17 11.66
C ALA A 41 11.86 -8.32 10.42
N LYS A 42 13.12 -7.84 10.39
CA LYS A 42 13.57 -6.81 9.44
C LYS A 42 14.10 -7.32 8.09
N ARG A 43 14.48 -8.60 7.94
CA ARG A 43 15.04 -9.14 6.68
C ARG A 43 14.42 -10.47 6.32
N GLY A 44 13.93 -10.61 5.08
CA GLY A 44 13.36 -11.85 4.56
C GLY A 44 12.00 -12.25 5.15
N ALA A 45 11.50 -11.54 6.17
CA ALA A 45 10.18 -11.80 6.75
C ALA A 45 9.07 -11.55 5.74
N ALA A 46 8.01 -12.37 5.80
CA ALA A 46 6.81 -12.12 5.03
C ALA A 46 6.21 -10.78 5.43
N MET A 47 5.84 -9.99 4.43
CA MET A 47 5.23 -8.68 4.61
C MET A 47 4.13 -8.47 3.58
N MET A 48 3.23 -7.53 3.88
CA MET A 48 2.23 -7.07 2.95
C MET A 48 2.26 -5.56 2.83
N ALA A 49 1.98 -5.05 1.64
CA ALA A 49 1.66 -3.65 1.42
C ALA A 49 0.30 -3.54 0.75
N TYR A 50 -0.33 -2.39 0.86
CA TYR A 50 -1.70 -2.18 0.45
C TYR A 50 -1.86 -0.83 -0.22
N ASN A 51 -2.74 -0.78 -1.22
CA ASN A 51 -3.31 0.45 -1.76
C ASN A 51 -4.83 0.35 -1.67
N ARG A 52 -5.47 1.31 -1.01
CA ARG A 52 -6.91 1.54 -1.11
C ARG A 52 -7.14 2.70 -2.06
N VAL A 53 -8.06 2.56 -3.00
CA VAL A 53 -8.36 3.55 -4.04
C VAL A 53 -9.87 3.78 -4.06
N ASP A 54 -10.28 5.04 -4.08
CA ASP A 54 -11.68 5.39 -4.21
C ASP A 54 -11.87 6.67 -5.05
N ASP A 55 -13.08 6.87 -5.56
CA ASP A 55 -13.46 8.10 -6.27
C ASP A 55 -13.79 9.26 -5.30
N GLY A 56 -13.90 8.97 -3.99
CA GLY A 56 -14.14 9.94 -2.93
C GLY A 56 -13.19 9.77 -1.73
N PRO A 57 -13.28 10.64 -0.71
CA PRO A 57 -12.36 10.66 0.42
C PRO A 57 -12.33 9.32 1.19
N ILE A 58 -11.13 8.82 1.45
CA ILE A 58 -10.90 7.60 2.25
C ILE A 58 -10.76 7.99 3.72
N LEU A 59 -11.81 7.77 4.51
CA LEU A 59 -11.85 8.08 5.95
C LEU A 59 -11.38 6.92 6.85
N ASN A 60 -11.22 5.71 6.29
CA ASN A 60 -10.76 4.56 7.05
C ASN A 60 -9.23 4.56 7.16
N HIS A 61 -8.72 4.71 8.39
CA HIS A 61 -7.30 4.69 8.73
C HIS A 61 -6.84 3.42 9.45
N GLU A 62 -7.70 2.40 9.52
CA GLU A 62 -7.36 1.08 10.07
C GLU A 62 -6.33 0.36 9.19
N ARG A 63 -5.36 -0.30 9.84
CA ARG A 63 -4.26 -1.03 9.20
C ARG A 63 -4.58 -2.50 8.95
#